data_AF-A0A4Q4KQ70-F1
#
_entry.id   AF-A0A4Q4KQ70-F1
#
_cell.length_a   1.000
_cell.length_b   1.000
_cell.length_c   1.000
_cell.angle_alpha   90.00
_cell.angle_beta   90.00
_cell.angle_gamma   90.00
#
_symmetry.space_group_name_H-M   'P 1'
#
loop_
_entity.id
_entity.type
_entity.pdbx_description
1 polymer ?
#
loop_
_entity_poly.entity_id
_entity_poly.type
_entity_poly.pdbx_seq_one_letter_code
_entity_poly.pdbx_strand_id
1 'polypeptide(L)' 'MSDKVYSELCDVSKATATRDLTELVDKKKLFEKVGITGAGTVYILKK' A
#
# COMPACT_ATOMS: atom_id res chain seq x y z
N MET A 1 -0.20 -5.17 5.03
CA MET A 1 0.75 -5.17 3.89
C MET A 1 1.51 -3.85 3.89
N SER A 2 2.80 -3.82 3.57
CA SER A 2 3.57 -2.57 3.39
C SER A 2 3.93 -2.34 1.92
N ASP A 3 4.34 -1.12 1.59
CA ASP A 3 4.87 -0.72 0.27
C ASP A 3 6.05 -1.60 -0.17
N LYS A 4 6.95 -1.94 0.77
CA LYS A 4 8.06 -2.87 0.51
C LYS A 4 7.56 -4.26 0.07
N VAL A 5 6.64 -4.83 0.84
CA VAL A 5 6.07 -6.16 0.56
C VAL A 5 5.33 -6.15 -0.78
N TYR A 6 4.62 -5.06 -1.10
CA TYR A 6 3.95 -4.90 -2.39
C TYR A 6 4.94 -4.80 -3.55
N SER A 7 6.00 -4.00 -3.43
CA SER A 7 7.04 -3.91 -4.46
C SER A 7 7.70 -5.26 -4.74
N GLU A 8 7.96 -6.06 -3.71
CA GLU A 8 8.57 -7.38 -3.84
C GLU A 8 7.60 -8.40 -4.46
N LEU A 9 6.31 -8.35 -4.11
CA LEU A 9 5.28 -9.25 -4.66
C LEU A 9 4.94 -8.96 -6.13
N CYS A 10 4.90 -7.68 -6.49
CA CYS A 10 4.52 -7.23 -7.83
C CYS A 10 5.72 -6.94 -8.74
N ASP A 11 6.95 -7.10 -8.25
CA ASP A 11 8.19 -6.74 -8.94
C ASP A 11 8.15 -5.31 -9.52
N VAL A 12 7.73 -4.35 -8.68
CA VAL A 12 7.63 -2.93 -9.04
C VAL A 12 8.53 -2.08 -8.18
N SER A 13 8.90 -0.89 -8.67
CA SER A 13 9.66 0.07 -7.86
C SER A 13 8.86 0.52 -6.62
N LYS A 14 9.55 0.93 -5.54
CA LYS A 14 8.88 1.52 -4.36
C LYS A 14 7.98 2.71 -4.70
N ALA A 15 8.39 3.53 -5.69
CA ALA A 15 7.59 4.66 -6.14
C ALA A 15 6.28 4.20 -6.81
N THR A 16 6.36 3.15 -7.63
CA THR A 16 5.19 2.52 -8.24
C THR A 16 4.30 1.88 -7.18
N ALA A 17 4.86 1.08 -6.27
CA ALA A 17 4.12 0.46 -5.16
C ALA A 17 3.36 1.49 -4.32
N THR A 18 3.99 2.62 -4.00
CA THR A 18 3.36 3.71 -3.25
C THR A 18 2.18 4.30 -4.02
N ARG A 19 2.34 4.52 -5.33
CA ARG A 19 1.27 5.07 -6.18
C ARG A 19 0.11 4.09 -6.32
N ASP A 20 0.40 2.82 -6.59
CA ASP A 20 -0.59 1.75 -6.69
C ASP A 20 -1.39 1.61 -5.39
N LEU A 21 -0.71 1.50 -4.25
CA LEU A 21 -1.36 1.39 -2.94
C LEU A 21 -2.22 2.63 -2.63
N THR A 22 -1.78 3.82 -3.04
CA THR A 22 -2.58 5.04 -2.91
C THR A 22 -3.83 4.99 -3.78
N GLU A 23 -3.74 4.53 -5.03
CA GLU A 23 -4.91 4.36 -5.89
C GLU A 23 -5.87 3.27 -5.38
N LEU A 24 -5.33 2.18 -4.83
CA LEU A 24 -6.10 1.08 -4.26
C LEU A 24 -6.87 1.50 -2.99
N VAL A 25 -6.31 2.41 -2.20
CA VAL A 25 -6.97 3.02 -1.03
C VAL A 25 -7.97 4.10 -1.48
N ASP A 26 -7.53 5.09 -2.25
CA ASP A 26 -8.30 6.31 -2.51
C ASP A 26 -9.36 6.11 -3.60
N LYS A 27 -8.99 5.46 -4.71
CA LYS A 27 -9.88 5.30 -5.88
C LYS A 27 -10.72 4.03 -5.77
N LYS A 28 -10.09 2.91 -5.42
CA LYS A 28 -10.77 1.62 -5.38
C LYS A 28 -11.41 1.31 -4.04
N LYS A 29 -11.02 2.01 -2.96
CA LYS A 29 -11.47 1.76 -1.58
C LYS A 29 -11.37 0.29 -1.17
N LEU A 30 -10.46 -0.45 -1.82
CA LEU A 30 -10.19 -1.87 -1.60
C LEU A 30 -9.29 -2.08 -0.39
N PHE A 31 -8.49 -1.07 -0.06
CA PHE A 31 -7.60 -1.10 1.07
C PHE A 31 -7.88 0.08 1.99
N GLU A 32 -7.62 -0.14 3.28
CA GLU A 32 -7.65 0.89 4.31
C GLU A 32 -6.25 1.04 4.92
N LYS A 33 -5.83 2.28 5.11
CA LYS A 33 -4.56 2.62 5.74
C LYS A 33 -4.77 2.65 7.26
N VAL A 34 -4.17 1.71 7.98
CA VAL A 34 -4.47 1.47 9.42
C VAL A 34 -3.36 1.97 10.35
N GLY A 35 -2.39 2.73 9.85
CA GLY A 35 -1.31 3.23 10.70
C GLY A 35 -0.43 4.26 10.00
N ILE A 36 0.21 5.11 10.82
CA ILE A 36 1.01 6.26 10.39
C ILE A 36 2.46 6.19 10.91
N THR A 37 3.36 6.31 9.93
CA THR A 37 4.61 7.08 9.89
C THR A 37 5.61 6.96 11.04
N GLY A 38 6.75 6.33 10.74
CA GLY A 38 7.93 6.20 11.60
C GLY A 38 8.64 4.86 11.40
N ALA A 39 7.86 3.78 11.26
CA ALA A 39 8.37 2.40 11.06
C ALA A 39 7.83 1.69 9.80
N GLY A 40 6.83 2.25 9.12
CA GLY A 40 6.26 1.70 7.88
C GLY A 40 4.76 1.94 7.78
N THR A 41 4.25 2.14 6.56
CA THR A 41 2.80 2.27 6.33
C THR A 41 2.18 0.88 6.18
N VAL A 42 1.08 0.64 6.89
CA VAL A 42 0.35 -0.63 6.83
C VAL A 42 -1.01 -0.43 6.18
N TYR A 43 -1.25 -1.24 5.15
CA TYR A 43 -2.49 -1.32 4.39
C TYR A 43 -3.18 -2.66 4.70
N ILE A 44 -4.48 -2.63 4.99
CA ILE A 44 -5.33 -3.82 5.14
C ILE A 44 -6.38 -3.85 4.04
N LEU A 45 -6.81 -5.06 3.64
CA LEU A 45 -7.92 -5.19 2.71
C LEU A 45 -9.22 -4.82 3.43
N LYS A 46 -10.03 -3.99 2.79
CA LYS A 46 -11.37 -3.64 3.26
C LYS A 46 -12.33 -4.77 2.90
N LYS A 47 -13.12 -5.23 3.87
CA LYS A 47 -14.05 -6.35 3.72
C LYS A 47 -15.36 -5.91 3.06
#